data_AF-A0A0A1W6J1-F1
#
_entry.id   AF-A0A0A1W6J1-F1
#
_cell.length_a   1.000
_cell.length_b   1.000
_cell.length_c   1.000
_cell.angle_alpha   90.00
_cell.angle_beta   90.00
_cell.angle_gamma   90.00
#
_symmetry.space_group_name_H-M   'P 1'
#
loop_
_entity.id
_entity.type
_entity.pdbx_description
1 polymer ?
#
loop_
_entity_poly.entity_id
_entity_poly.type
_entity_poly.pdbx_seq_one_letter_code
_entity_poly.pdbx_strand_id
1 'polypeptide(L)'
;MADAFRRAKRCFALARSTTFIPERNTAIARGMAIAEAAGIDLDRFDIPGRAQAAPKHLPMGFRSQPAPEDYSVNEIGDLMRAHRRHMEEARA
;
A
#
# COMPACT_ATOMS: atom_id res chain seq x y z
N MET A 1 -15.62 7.28 -18.76
CA MET A 1 -14.71 6.69 -17.76
C MET A 1 -15.43 6.18 -16.50
N ALA A 2 -16.19 7.01 -15.78
CA ALA A 2 -16.77 6.65 -14.47
C ALA A 2 -17.74 5.45 -14.50
N ASP A 3 -18.50 5.26 -15.58
CA ASP A 3 -19.39 4.11 -15.75
C ASP A 3 -18.64 2.78 -15.95
N ALA A 4 -17.54 2.79 -16.71
CA ALA A 4 -16.71 1.61 -16.90
C ALA A 4 -16.09 1.16 -15.57
N PHE A 5 -15.59 2.10 -14.76
CA PHE A 5 -15.08 1.81 -13.42
C PHE A 5 -16.14 1.18 -12.50
N ARG A 6 -17.35 1.75 -12.47
CA ARG A 6 -18.47 1.20 -11.67
C ARG A 6 -18.88 -0.19 -12.15
N ARG A 7 -18.90 -0.43 -13.46
CA ARG A 7 -19.23 -1.75 -14.04
C ARG A 7 -18.17 -2.79 -13.69
N ALA A 8 -16.89 -2.48 -13.88
CA ALA A 8 -15.79 -3.36 -13.51
C ALA A 8 -15.82 -3.69 -12.01
N LYS A 9 -16.02 -2.69 -11.14
CA LYS A 9 -16.14 -2.89 -9.69
C LYS A 9 -17.29 -3.84 -9.32
N ARG A 10 -18.44 -3.72 -9.97
CA ARG A 10 -19.59 -4.65 -9.74
C ARG A 10 -19.26 -6.07 -10.15
N CYS A 11 -18.56 -6.28 -11.26
CA CYS A 11 -18.11 -7.61 -11.69
C CYS A 11 -17.18 -8.26 -10.65
N PHE A 12 -16.21 -7.51 -10.13
CA PHE A 12 -15.30 -8.04 -9.10
C PHE A 12 -16.01 -8.27 -7.76
N ALA A 13 -16.99 -7.45 -7.39
CA ALA A 13 -17.83 -7.70 -6.23
C ALA A 13 -18.64 -9.00 -6.34
N LEU A 14 -19.20 -9.27 -7.53
CA LEU A 14 -19.92 -10.54 -7.80
C LEU A 14 -18.98 -11.75 -7.72
N ALA A 15 -17.77 -11.63 -8.28
CA ALA A 15 -16.76 -12.67 -8.19
C ALA A 15 -16.38 -13.00 -6.73
N ARG A 16 -16.46 -12.02 -5.82
CA ARG A 16 -16.21 -12.22 -4.38
C ARG A 16 -17.39 -12.85 -3.64
N SER A 17 -18.62 -12.64 -4.10
CA SER A 17 -19.82 -13.12 -3.40
C SER A 17 -20.21 -14.54 -3.77
N THR A 18 -19.82 -15.03 -4.95
CA THR A 18 -20.18 -16.38 -5.41
C THR A 18 -19.19 -17.45 -4.94
N THR A 19 -19.69 -18.61 -4.56
CA THR A 19 -18.90 -19.82 -4.28
C THR A 19 -18.76 -20.72 -5.51
N PHE A 20 -19.51 -20.44 -6.59
CA PHE A 20 -19.50 -21.22 -7.81
C PHE A 20 -18.34 -20.79 -8.72
N ILE A 21 -17.38 -21.70 -8.91
CA ILE A 21 -16.13 -21.41 -9.62
C ILE A 21 -16.33 -20.89 -11.05
N PRO A 22 -17.22 -21.46 -11.88
CA PRO A 22 -17.43 -20.95 -13.24
C PRO A 22 -17.97 -19.52 -13.25
N GLU A 23 -18.95 -19.21 -12.40
CA GLU A 23 -19.52 -17.85 -12.31
C GLU A 23 -18.47 -16.84 -11.83
N ARG A 24 -17.67 -17.21 -10.82
CA ARG A 24 -16.55 -16.40 -10.36
C ARG A 24 -15.60 -16.06 -11.50
N ASN A 25 -15.19 -17.05 -12.28
CA ASN A 25 -14.24 -16.88 -13.38
C ASN A 25 -14.83 -15.99 -14.49
N THR A 26 -16.10 -16.18 -14.83
CA THR A 26 -16.80 -15.32 -15.80
C THR A 26 -16.89 -13.87 -15.31
N ALA A 27 -17.19 -13.66 -14.03
CA ALA A 27 -17.27 -12.33 -13.44
C ALA A 27 -15.90 -11.62 -13.44
N ILE A 28 -14.82 -12.33 -13.11
CA ILE A 28 -13.44 -11.80 -13.19
C ILE A 28 -13.10 -11.41 -14.63
N ALA A 29 -13.28 -12.33 -15.59
CA ALA A 29 -12.96 -12.08 -17.00
C ALA A 29 -13.71 -10.86 -17.56
N ARG A 30 -14.99 -10.73 -17.21
CA ARG A 30 -15.81 -9.59 -17.64
C ARG A 30 -15.37 -8.27 -17.01
N GLY A 31 -15.00 -8.29 -15.73
CA GLY A 31 -14.47 -7.12 -15.04
C GLY A 31 -13.15 -6.63 -15.66
N MET A 32 -12.25 -7.56 -15.97
CA MET A 32 -10.97 -7.28 -16.62
C MET A 32 -11.17 -6.67 -18.01
N ALA A 33 -12.00 -7.30 -18.86
CA ALA A 33 -12.26 -6.79 -20.21
C ALA A 33 -12.83 -5.35 -20.21
N ILE A 34 -13.70 -5.01 -19.24
CA ILE A 34 -14.24 -3.65 -19.11
C ILE A 34 -13.15 -2.66 -18.68
N ALA A 35 -12.30 -3.05 -17.74
CA ALA A 35 -11.22 -2.20 -17.26
C ALA A 35 -10.16 -1.96 -18.34
N GLU A 36 -9.74 -3.01 -19.04
CA GLU A 36 -8.78 -2.95 -20.16
C GLU A 36 -9.30 -2.09 -21.31
N ALA A 37 -10.56 -2.31 -21.75
CA ALA A 37 -11.17 -1.52 -22.81
C ALA A 37 -11.31 -0.03 -22.45
N ALA A 38 -11.38 0.30 -21.15
CA ALA A 38 -11.46 1.66 -20.65
C ALA A 38 -10.09 2.23 -20.24
N GLY A 39 -8.98 1.50 -20.42
CA GLY A 39 -7.64 1.91 -19.99
C GLY A 39 -7.51 2.12 -18.48
N ILE A 40 -8.32 1.40 -17.69
CA ILE A 40 -8.31 1.48 -16.23
C ILE A 40 -7.28 0.49 -15.69
N ASP A 41 -6.41 0.98 -14.84
CA ASP A 41 -5.46 0.15 -14.11
C ASP A 41 -6.17 -0.90 -13.23
N LEU A 42 -5.85 -2.17 -13.47
CA LEU A 42 -6.40 -3.31 -12.74
C LEU A 42 -5.98 -3.34 -11.27
N ASP A 43 -4.85 -2.70 -10.91
CA ASP A 43 -4.37 -2.60 -9.53
C ASP A 43 -5.27 -1.70 -8.67
N ARG A 44 -6.20 -0.96 -9.29
CA ARG A 44 -7.25 -0.19 -8.58
C ARG A 44 -8.43 -1.05 -8.11
N PHE A 45 -8.46 -2.33 -8.47
CA PHE A 45 -9.52 -3.25 -8.09
C PHE A 45 -9.00 -4.36 -7.19
N ASP A 46 -9.86 -4.79 -6.27
CA ASP A 46 -9.63 -5.98 -5.47
C ASP A 46 -10.16 -7.21 -6.23
N ILE A 47 -9.28 -7.83 -7.00
CA ILE A 47 -9.59 -8.93 -7.92
C ILE A 47 -9.20 -10.27 -7.26
N PRO A 48 -10.17 -11.17 -6.99
CA PRO A 48 -9.88 -12.45 -6.35
C PRO A 48 -8.86 -13.29 -7.14
N GLY A 49 -7.81 -13.76 -6.46
CA GLY A 49 -6.78 -14.61 -7.07
C GLY A 49 -5.78 -13.88 -7.96
N ARG A 50 -5.86 -12.55 -8.09
CA ARG A 50 -4.82 -11.75 -8.75
C ARG A 50 -3.86 -11.22 -7.70
N ALA A 51 -2.59 -11.60 -7.81
CA ALA A 51 -1.53 -10.91 -7.08
C ALA A 51 -1.51 -9.45 -7.55
N GLN A 52 -1.81 -8.51 -6.64
CA GLN A 52 -1.55 -7.10 -6.90
C GLN A 52 -0.06 -6.98 -7.19
N ALA A 53 0.32 -6.29 -8.27
CA ALA A 53 1.72 -5.97 -8.47
C ALA A 53 2.19 -5.26 -7.19
N ALA A 54 3.27 -5.76 -6.58
CA ALA A 54 3.85 -5.12 -5.41
C ALA A 54 3.96 -3.63 -5.73
N PRO A 55 3.45 -2.74 -4.87
CA PRO A 55 3.46 -1.31 -5.16
C PRO A 55 4.88 -0.96 -5.55
N LYS A 56 5.08 -0.51 -6.80
CA LYS A 56 6.37 0.00 -7.24
C LYS A 56 6.68 1.11 -6.25
N HIS A 57 7.62 0.85 -5.34
CA HIS A 57 8.04 1.78 -4.31
C HIS A 57 8.31 3.13 -4.97
N LEU A 58 7.35 4.04 -4.92
CA LEU A 58 7.65 5.45 -4.85
C LEU A 58 8.36 5.61 -3.50
N PRO A 59 9.60 6.11 -3.45
CA PRO A 59 10.27 6.36 -2.19
C PRO A 59 9.58 7.56 -1.53
N MET A 60 8.44 7.34 -0.91
CA MET A 60 7.81 8.30 -0.01
C MET A 60 7.63 7.64 1.35
N GLY A 61 8.55 7.98 2.25
CA GLY A 61 8.14 8.38 3.59
C GLY A 61 7.92 7.27 4.62
N PHE A 62 8.62 6.14 4.51
CA PHE A 62 8.94 5.45 5.76
C PHE A 62 9.93 6.36 6.49
N ARG A 63 9.51 6.98 7.59
CA ARG A 63 10.44 7.45 8.62
C ARG A 63 11.12 6.21 9.18
N SER A 64 12.08 5.69 8.43
CA SER A 64 13.11 4.83 8.98
C SER A 64 13.79 5.70 10.01
N GLN A 65 13.62 5.38 11.29
CA GLN A 65 14.62 5.79 12.26
C GLN A 65 15.98 5.43 11.65
N PRO A 66 16.96 6.36 11.60
CA PRO A 66 18.25 6.04 11.03
C PRO A 66 18.77 4.79 11.73
N ALA A 67 19.35 3.87 10.96
CA ALA A 67 19.95 2.70 11.56
C ALA A 67 21.02 3.19 12.56
N PRO A 68 21.26 2.49 13.68
CA PRO A 68 22.23 2.95 14.68
C PRO A 68 23.66 3.15 14.11
N GLU A 69 23.93 2.55 12.95
CA GLU A 69 25.15 2.69 12.14
C GLU A 69 25.22 3.98 11.29
N ASP A 70 24.11 4.70 11.11
CA ASP A 70 24.04 5.97 10.38
C ASP A 70 24.41 7.19 11.25
N TYR A 71 24.58 7.01 12.56
CA TYR A 71 25.01 8.10 13.45
C TYR A 71 26.53 8.18 13.52
N SER A 72 27.09 9.34 13.22
CA SER A 72 28.50 9.62 13.52
C SER A 72 28.72 9.60 15.04
N VAL A 73 29.90 9.14 15.49
CA VAL A 73 30.29 9.14 16.92
C VAL A 73 30.10 10.52 17.57
N ASN A 74 30.28 11.59 16.77
CA ASN A 74 30.06 12.96 17.22
C ASN A 74 28.58 13.26 17.48
N GLU A 75 27.66 12.79 16.63
CA GLU A 75 26.21 13.00 16.76
C GLU A 75 25.62 12.19 17.92
N ILE A 76 26.11 10.97 18.15
CA ILE A 76 25.78 10.17 19.34
C ILE A 76 26.23 10.93 20.60
N GLY A 77 27.43 11.52 20.56
CA GLY A 77 27.95 12.33 21.66
C GLY A 77 27.07 13.55 21.98
N ASP A 78 26.58 14.25 20.96
CA ASP A 78 25.69 15.40 21.13
C ASP A 78 24.31 14.99 21.67
N LEU A 79 23.76 13.89 21.18
CA LEU A 79 22.48 13.37 21.65
C LEU A 79 22.52 12.99 23.13
N MET A 80 23.59 12.32 23.57
CA MET A 80 23.77 11.92 24.97
C MET A 80 23.98 13.12 25.90
N ARG A 81 24.64 14.19 25.41
CA ARG A 81 24.77 15.46 26.15
C ARG A 81 23.43 16.17 26.30
N ALA A 82 22.63 16.22 25.24
CA ALA A 82 21.30 16.83 25.26
C ALA A 82 20.35 16.07 26.21
N HIS A 83 20.38 14.75 26.17
CA HIS A 83 19.58 13.91 27.07
C HIS A 83 19.94 14.11 28.54
N ARG A 84 21.25 14.22 28.86
CA ARG A 84 21.71 14.48 30.22
C ARG A 84 21.20 15.82 30.75
N ARG A 85 21.27 16.88 29.95
CA ARG A 85 20.75 18.22 30.32
C ARG A 85 19.25 18.17 30.61
N HIS A 86 18.48 17.50 29.75
CA HIS A 86 17.05 17.35 29.94
C HIS A 86 16.69 16.57 31.23
N MET A 87 17.50 15.58 31.61
CA MET A 87 17.32 14.83 32.87
C MET A 87 17.74 15.62 34.11
N GLU A 88 18.70 16.54 33.97
CA GLU A 88 19.10 17.47 35.03
C GLU A 88 18.05 18.58 35.23
N GLU A 89 17.49 19.11 34.14
CA GLU A 89 16.40 20.10 34.16
C GLU A 89 15.09 19.52 34.71
N ALA A 90 14.79 18.25 34.44
CA ALA A 90 13.60 17.58 34.99
C ALA A 90 13.71 17.21 36.48
N ARG A 91 14.89 17.36 37.08
CA ARG A 91 15.15 17.08 38.51
C ARG A 91 15.33 18.35 39.36
N ALA A 92 15.37 19.52 38.72
CA ALA A 92 15.38 20.83 39.38
C ALA A 92 13.95 21.33 39.61
#